data_AF-A0A534ZW31-F1
#
_entry.id   AF-A0A534ZW31-F1
#
_cell.length_a   1.000
_cell.length_b   1.000
_cell.length_c   1.000
_cell.angle_alpha   90.00
_cell.angle_beta   90.00
_cell.angle_gamma   90.00
#
_symmetry.space_group_name_H-M   'P 1'
#
loop_
_entity.id
_entity.type
_entity.pdbx_description
1 polymer ?
#
loop_
_entity_poly.entity_id
_entity_poly.type
_entity_poly.pdbx_seq_one_letter_code
_entity_poly.pdbx_strand_id
1 'polypeptide(L)'
;MAPKLRRLVARDVLRALHGFGFEVVSTRGSHAKLRRALPDGTRQTLTIPLHRRLAPGTLHAIFRQACRYVPEAELRPFFYGRT
;
A
#
# COMPACT_ATOMS: atom_id res chain seq x y z
N MET A 1 15.44 10.67 -15.49
CA MET A 1 14.62 9.53 -15.94
C MET A 1 13.60 9.21 -14.84
N ALA A 2 12.31 9.01 -15.17
CA ALA A 2 11.30 8.73 -14.14
C ALA A 2 11.54 7.33 -13.51
N PRO A 3 11.50 7.20 -12.17
CA PRO A 3 11.71 5.91 -11.50
C PRO A 3 10.68 4.87 -11.94
N LYS A 4 11.13 3.63 -12.17
CA LYS A 4 10.27 2.52 -12.59
C LYS A 4 9.58 1.89 -11.37
N LEU A 5 8.30 1.58 -11.53
CA LEU A 5 7.53 0.85 -10.53
C LEU A 5 8.11 -0.56 -10.33
N ARG A 6 8.20 -1.00 -9.07
CA ARG A 6 8.68 -2.34 -8.71
C ARG A 6 7.62 -3.37 -9.09
N ARG A 7 8.07 -4.58 -9.43
CA ARG A 7 7.17 -5.74 -9.56
C ARG A 7 6.90 -6.26 -8.17
N LEU A 8 5.69 -6.00 -7.66
CA LEU A 8 5.29 -6.38 -6.30
C LEU A 8 4.16 -7.39 -6.34
N VAL A 9 4.13 -8.26 -5.34
CA VAL A 9 2.98 -9.12 -5.04
C VAL A 9 2.24 -8.57 -3.81
N ALA A 10 1.04 -9.09 -3.51
CA ALA A 10 0.24 -8.59 -2.38
C ALA A 10 1.01 -8.54 -1.06
N ARG A 11 1.78 -9.59 -0.72
CA ARG A 11 2.54 -9.65 0.54
C ARG A 11 3.55 -8.51 0.69
N ASP A 12 4.14 -8.04 -0.42
CA ASP A 12 5.15 -6.98 -0.39
C ASP A 12 4.48 -5.64 -0.06
N VAL A 13 3.30 -5.39 -0.65
CA VAL A 13 2.47 -4.22 -0.37
C VAL A 13 1.96 -4.24 1.07
N LEU A 14 1.46 -5.37 1.55
CA LEU A 14 1.00 -5.52 2.93
C LEU A 14 2.13 -5.22 3.93
N ARG A 15 3.32 -5.78 3.70
CA ARG A 15 4.50 -5.55 4.56
C ARG A 15 4.91 -4.08 4.57
N ALA A 16 4.94 -3.43 3.40
CA ALA A 16 5.25 -2.01 3.32
C ALA A 16 4.26 -1.16 4.13
N LEU A 17 2.96 -1.39 3.95
CA LEU A 17 1.92 -0.63 4.65
C LEU A 17 1.85 -0.94 6.16
N HIS A 18 2.16 -2.16 6.57
CA HIS A 18 2.32 -2.52 7.98
C HIS A 18 3.42 -1.70 8.66
N GLY A 19 4.53 -1.43 7.97
CA GLY A 19 5.57 -0.52 8.46
C GLY A 19 5.08 0.92 8.72
N PHE A 20 3.95 1.32 8.14
CA PHE A 20 3.28 2.60 8.39
C PHE A 20 2.12 2.50 9.39
N GLY A 21 2.03 1.39 10.12
CA GLY A 21 1.03 1.13 11.17
C GLY A 21 -0.33 0.64 10.65
N PHE A 22 -0.44 0.26 9.37
CA PHE A 22 -1.67 -0.34 8.85
C PHE A 22 -1.75 -1.83 9.17
N GLU A 23 -2.86 -2.25 9.76
CA GLU A 23 -3.16 -3.65 10.05
C GLU A 23 -4.30 -4.19 9.20
N VAL A 24 -4.24 -5.47 8.85
CA VAL A 24 -5.36 -6.16 8.20
C VAL A 24 -6.49 -6.34 9.20
N VAL A 25 -7.61 -5.65 8.99
CA VAL A 25 -8.79 -5.72 9.88
C VAL A 25 -9.87 -6.67 9.37
N SER A 26 -9.90 -6.94 8.08
CA SER A 26 -10.77 -7.96 7.50
C SER A 26 -10.28 -8.37 6.11
N THR A 27 -10.69 -9.57 5.68
CA THR A 27 -10.51 -10.03 4.31
C THR A 27 -11.86 -10.47 3.78
N ARG A 28 -12.21 -10.04 2.56
CA ARG A 28 -13.42 -10.48 1.86
C ARG A 28 -13.04 -10.90 0.44
N GLY A 29 -13.20 -12.18 0.15
CA GLY A 29 -12.72 -12.76 -1.12
C GLY A 29 -11.24 -12.48 -1.31
N SER A 30 -10.87 -11.94 -2.47
CA SER A 30 -9.48 -11.64 -2.82
C SER A 30 -8.97 -10.26 -2.37
N HIS A 31 -9.63 -9.59 -1.41
CA HIS A 31 -9.24 -8.25 -0.96
C HIS A 31 -9.10 -8.18 0.56
N ALA A 32 -8.01 -7.59 1.03
CA ALA A 32 -7.78 -7.24 2.43
C ALA A 32 -8.11 -5.77 2.68
N LYS A 33 -8.85 -5.50 3.75
CA LYS A 33 -9.06 -4.17 4.30
C LYS A 33 -7.98 -3.90 5.34
N LEU A 34 -7.20 -2.86 5.13
CA LEU A 34 -6.16 -2.39 6.03
C LEU A 34 -6.66 -1.15 6.77
N ARG A 35 -6.33 -1.02 8.04
CA ARG A 35 -6.67 0.16 8.85
C ARG A 35 -5.55 0.54 9.79
N ARG A 36 -5.30 1.83 9.96
CA ARG A 36 -4.56 2.39 11.10
C ARG A 36 -5.42 3.42 11.83
N ALA A 37 -5.27 3.49 13.15
CA ALA A 37 -5.88 4.50 14.00
C ALA A 37 -4.80 5.47 14.47
N LEU A 38 -5.08 6.77 14.37
CA LEU A 38 -4.19 7.82 14.84
C LEU A 38 -4.57 8.25 16.28
N PRO A 39 -3.68 8.94 17.01
CA PRO A 39 -3.96 9.38 18.38
C PRO A 39 -5.16 10.32 18.52
N ASP A 40 -5.51 11.05 17.45
CA ASP A 40 -6.69 11.93 17.37
C ASP A 40 -8.01 11.16 17.13
N GLY A 41 -7.97 9.83 17.07
CA GLY A 41 -9.12 8.97 16.79
C GLY A 41 -9.42 8.79 15.29
N THR A 42 -8.72 9.49 14.40
CA THR A 42 -8.88 9.37 12.95
C THR A 42 -8.53 7.96 12.48
N ARG A 43 -9.39 7.39 11.63
CA ARG A 43 -9.18 6.06 11.03
C ARG A 43 -8.88 6.18 9.55
N GLN A 44 -7.75 5.65 9.13
CA GLN A 44 -7.33 5.64 7.73
C GLN A 44 -7.42 4.21 7.20
N THR A 45 -8.04 4.02 6.03
CA THR A 45 -8.39 2.70 5.51
C THR A 45 -7.92 2.54 4.06
N LEU A 46 -7.35 1.38 3.75
CA LEU A 46 -6.96 0.97 2.40
C LEU A 46 -7.57 -0.39 2.07
N THR A 47 -7.82 -0.64 0.78
CA THR A 47 -8.26 -1.96 0.29
C THR A 47 -7.21 -2.49 -0.67
N ILE A 48 -6.65 -3.65 -0.39
CA ILE A 48 -5.52 -4.22 -1.12
C ILE A 48 -5.93 -5.58 -1.71
N PRO A 49 -5.85 -5.76 -3.05
CA PRO A 49 -6.05 -7.06 -3.67
C PRO A 49 -4.92 -8.04 -3.29
N LEU A 50 -5.30 -9.27 -2.94
CA LEU A 50 -4.44 -10.35 -2.46
C LEU A 50 -3.95 -11.26 -3.60
N HIS A 51 -3.56 -10.68 -4.73
CA HIS A 51 -3.19 -11.44 -5.92
C HIS A 51 -1.68 -11.79 -5.91
N ARG A 52 -1.31 -12.93 -6.50
CA ARG A 52 0.09 -13.39 -6.63
C ARG A 52 0.94 -12.52 -7.54
N ARG A 53 0.33 -11.68 -8.38
CA ARG A 53 0.98 -10.60 -9.14
C ARG A 53 0.01 -9.42 -9.16
N LEU A 54 0.52 -8.22 -8.93
CA LEU A 54 -0.25 -6.99 -9.06
C LEU A 54 0.13 -6.30 -10.36
N ALA A 55 -0.88 -5.94 -11.15
CA ALA A 55 -0.65 -5.19 -12.38
C ALA A 55 -0.05 -3.81 -12.05
N PRO A 56 0.78 -3.23 -12.93
CA PRO A 56 1.36 -1.90 -12.69
C PRO A 56 0.31 -0.82 -12.37
N GLY A 57 -0.83 -0.84 -13.06
CA GLY A 57 -1.94 0.08 -12.78
C GLY A 57 -2.52 -0.09 -11.38
N THR A 58 -2.66 -1.33 -10.90
CA THR A 58 -3.11 -1.64 -9.54
C THR A 58 -2.11 -1.11 -8.50
N LEU A 59 -0.82 -1.36 -8.71
CA LEU A 59 0.23 -0.87 -7.82
C LEU A 59 0.28 0.66 -7.77
N HIS A 60 0.10 1.32 -8.92
CA HIS A 60 0.02 2.77 -9.00
C HIS A 60 -1.21 3.32 -8.27
N ALA A 61 -2.37 2.66 -8.40
CA ALA A 61 -3.59 3.05 -7.71
C ALA A 61 -3.43 2.92 -6.18
N ILE A 62 -2.85 1.80 -5.71
CA ILE A 62 -2.54 1.59 -4.30
C ILE A 62 -1.59 2.67 -3.79
N PHE A 63 -0.50 2.95 -4.52
CA PHE A 63 0.46 4.00 -4.16
C PHE A 63 -0.23 5.35 -3.99
N ARG A 64 -1.03 5.79 -4.98
CA ARG A 64 -1.76 7.07 -4.92
C ARG A 64 -2.77 7.13 -3.78
N GLN A 65 -3.42 6.02 -3.45
CA GLN A 65 -4.35 5.95 -2.32
C GLN A 65 -3.61 6.05 -0.98
N ALA A 66 -2.50 5.34 -0.83
CA ALA A 66 -1.68 5.38 0.36
C ALA A 66 -1.01 6.75 0.57
N CYS A 67 -0.66 7.47 -0.51
CA CYS A 67 -0.15 8.85 -0.44
C CYS A 67 -1.12 9.86 0.17
N ARG A 68 -2.41 9.52 0.33
CA ARG A 68 -3.37 10.37 1.08
C ARG A 68 -3.10 10.37 2.59
N TYR A 69 -2.32 9.40 3.06
CA TYR A 69 -2.10 9.11 4.48
C TYR A 69 -0.62 9.13 4.85
N VAL A 70 0.24 8.69 3.93
CA VAL A 70 1.69 8.59 4.12
C VAL A 70 2.36 9.57 3.15
N PRO A 71 3.33 10.39 3.57
CA PRO A 71 4.07 11.25 2.66
C PRO A 71 4.69 10.48 1.49
N GLU A 72 4.60 11.03 0.28
CA GLU A 72 5.08 10.34 -0.92
C GLU A 72 6.56 9.93 -0.78
N ALA A 73 7.39 10.82 -0.23
CA ALA A 73 8.82 10.61 -0.05
C ALA A 73 9.13 9.37 0.81
N GLU A 74 8.28 9.06 1.80
CA GLU A 74 8.44 7.90 2.68
C GLU A 74 7.91 6.61 2.02
N LEU A 75 6.84 6.72 1.24
CA LEU A 75 6.22 5.55 0.61
C LEU A 75 6.95 5.10 -0.67
N ARG A 76 7.52 6.05 -1.40
CA ARG A 76 8.14 5.84 -2.72
C ARG A 76 9.21 4.73 -2.75
N PRO A 77 10.11 4.59 -1.75
CA PRO A 77 11.11 3.52 -1.72
C PRO A 77 10.52 2.09 -1.75
N PHE A 78 9.27 1.92 -1.31
CA PHE A 78 8.61 0.61 -1.31
C PHE A 78 8.00 0.26 -2.66
N PHE A 79 7.55 1.26 -3.43
CA PHE A 79 6.83 1.07 -4.69
C PHE A 79 7.69 1.27 -5.93
N TYR A 80 8.76 2.07 -5.86
CA TYR A 80 9.61 2.41 -6.99
C TYR A 80 11.04 1.94 -6.76
N GLY A 81 11.71 1.50 -7.83
CA GLY A 81 13.13 1.16 -7.78
C GLY A 81 13.99 2.42 -7.65
N ARG A 82 15.20 2.27 -7.09
CA ARG A 82 16.25 3.27 -7.29
C ARG A 82 16.61 3.28 -8.77
N THR A 83 16.51 4.45 -9.39
CA THR A 83 16.92 4.69 -10.79
C THR A 83 18.42 4.57 -10.92
#